data_AF-A0A223SAG6-F1
#
_entry.id   AF-A0A223SAG6-F1
#
_cell.length_a   1.000
_cell.length_b   1.000
_cell.length_c   1.000
_cell.angle_alpha   90.00
_cell.angle_beta   90.00
_cell.angle_gamma   90.00
#
_symmetry.space_group_name_H-M   'P 1'
#
loop_
_entity.id
_entity.type
_entity.pdbx_description
1 polymer ?
#
loop_
_entity_poly.entity_id
_entity_poly.type
_entity_poly.pdbx_seq_one_letter_code
_entity_poly.pdbx_strand_id
1 'polypeptide(L)' 'MATYRVRMTDGTLRTEQALRVRTDAHNLYLEERAAGAWRPVLDVRLDQVDQIQRRFTENDGRWVWLTETLPAPAGVRAWN' A
#
# COMPACT_ATOMS: atom_id res chain seq x y z
N MET A 1 -8.26 -6.11 8.86
CA MET A 1 -7.29 -5.19 8.23
C MET A 1 -6.38 -6.01 7.33
N ALA A 2 -6.05 -5.55 6.13
CA ALA A 2 -5.20 -6.33 5.22
C ALA A 2 -3.73 -6.14 5.59
N THR A 3 -2.91 -7.17 5.40
CA THR A 3 -1.45 -7.07 5.55
C THR A 3 -0.82 -6.85 4.19
N TYR A 4 0.00 -5.82 4.07
CA TYR A 4 0.75 -5.49 2.87
C TYR A 4 2.24 -5.68 3.12
N ARG A 5 2.95 -6.07 2.07
CA ARG A 5 4.40 -6.13 2.02
C ARG A 5 4.88 -5.29 0.86
N VAL A 6 5.75 -4.33 1.15
CA VAL A 6 6.39 -3.45 0.18
C VAL A 6 7.86 -3.83 0.11
N ARG A 7 8.32 -4.20 -1.08
CA ARG A 7 9.73 -4.38 -1.40
C ARG A 7 10.26 -3.07 -1.95
N MET A 8 11.34 -2.61 -1.34
CA MET A 8 12.04 -1.41 -1.74
C MET A 8 13.13 -1.74 -2.76
N THR A 9 13.54 -0.75 -3.55
CA THR A 9 14.57 -0.92 -4.59
C THR A 9 15.96 -1.23 -4.02
N ASP A 10 16.20 -0.90 -2.74
CA ASP A 10 17.41 -1.29 -2.00
C ASP A 10 17.37 -2.74 -1.46
N GLY A 11 16.29 -3.48 -1.74
CA GLY A 11 16.07 -4.85 -1.29
C GLY A 11 15.43 -4.97 0.10
N THR A 12 15.20 -3.86 0.82
CA THR A 12 14.51 -3.90 2.11
C THR A 12 13.03 -4.24 1.96
N LEU A 13 12.45 -4.84 3.01
CA LEU A 13 11.04 -5.22 3.06
C LEU A 13 10.36 -4.48 4.22
N ARG A 14 9.23 -3.84 3.91
CA ARG A 14 8.33 -3.21 4.90
C ARG A 14 7.01 -3.97 4.91
N THR A 15 6.57 -4.41 6.09
CA THR A 15 5.32 -5.16 6.23
C THR A 15 4.40 -4.42 7.18
N GLU A 16 3.25 -3.98 6.67
CA GLU A 16 2.33 -3.11 7.41
C GLU A 16 0.90 -3.61 7.31
N GLN A 17 0.08 -3.30 8.31
CA GLN A 17 -1.36 -3.48 8.20
C GLN A 17 -2.02 -2.19 7.76
N ALA A 18 -2.85 -2.24 6.72
CA ALA A 18 -3.54 -1.07 6.22
C ALA A 18 -4.95 -1.39 5.72
N LEU A 19 -5.76 -0.35 5.58
CA LEU A 19 -7.11 -0.42 5.03
C LEU A 19 -7.13 -0.09 3.54
N ARG A 20 -6.20 0.73 3.04
CA ARG A 20 -6.07 1.02 1.62
C ARG A 20 -4.63 1.29 1.20
N VAL A 21 -4.40 1.11 -0.10
CA VAL A 21 -3.22 1.59 -0.83
C VAL A 21 -3.65 2.81 -1.63
N ARG A 22 -2.87 3.88 -1.58
CA ARG A 22 -3.04 5.07 -2.42
C ARG A 22 -1.69 5.46 -2.99
N THR A 23 -1.68 6.03 -4.18
CA THR A 23 -0.52 6.68 -4.77
C THR A 23 -0.87 8.12 -5.10
N ASP A 24 0.14 8.98 -5.10
CA ASP A 24 0.08 10.28 -5.77
C ASP A 24 1.21 10.40 -6.80
N ALA A 25 1.59 11.63 -7.16
CA ALA A 25 2.64 11.86 -8.15
C ALA A 25 4.03 11.34 -7.71
N HIS A 26 4.27 11.18 -6.41
CA HIS A 26 5.60 10.91 -5.87
C HIS A 26 5.65 9.76 -4.88
N ASN A 27 4.56 9.46 -4.19
CA ASN A 27 4.58 8.53 -3.06
C ASN A 27 3.52 7.44 -3.16
N LEU A 28 3.85 6.31 -2.53
CA LEU A 28 2.93 5.26 -2.15
C LEU A 28 2.59 5.43 -0.67
N TYR A 29 1.29 5.36 -0.38
CA TYR A 29 0.71 5.41 0.94
C TYR A 29 0.01 4.11 1.25
N LEU A 30 0.35 3.51 2.39
CA LEU A 30 -0.52 2.56 3.07
C LEU A 30 -1.24 3.30 4.17
N GLU A 31 -2.56 3.30 4.15
CA GLU A 31 -3.34 4.15 5.04
C GLU A 31 -4.33 3.34 5.88
N GLU A 32 -4.46 3.77 7.13
CA GLU A 32 -5.51 3.35 8.04
C GLU A 32 -6.55 4.47 8.22
N ARG A 33 -7.66 4.12 8.87
CA ARG A 33 -8.72 5.05 9.22
C ARG A 33 -8.67 5.28 10.73
N ALA A 34 -8.19 6.43 11.15
CA ALA A 34 -8.05 6.80 12.55
C ALA A 34 -8.78 8.12 12.84
N ALA A 35 -9.66 8.13 13.85
CA ALA A 35 -10.47 9.30 14.25
C ALA A 35 -11.23 9.95 13.08
N GLY A 36 -11.76 9.15 12.15
CA GLY A 36 -12.49 9.67 10.99
C GLY A 36 -11.61 10.31 9.91
N ALA A 37 -10.28 10.26 10.03
CA ALA A 37 -9.33 10.71 9.03
C ALA A 37 -8.53 9.53 8.46
N TRP A 38 -8.07 9.67 7.22
CA TRP A 38 -7.08 8.76 6.65
C TRP A 38 -5.70 9.16 7.18
N ARG A 39 -4.93 8.20 7.68
CA ARG A 39 -3.57 8.42 8.17
C ARG A 39 -2.62 7.40 7.55
N PRO A 40 -1.43 7.81 7.09
CA PRO A 40 -0.44 6.87 6.58
C PRO A 40 0.15 6.07 7.73
N VAL A 41 0.19 4.75 7.57
CA VAL A 41 1.05 3.83 8.34
C VAL A 41 2.37 3.58 7.62
N LEU A 42 2.40 3.80 6.30
CA LEU A 42 3.60 3.85 5.47
C LEU A 42 3.46 4.99 4.46
N ASP A 43 4.53 5.75 4.31
CA ASP A 43 4.70 6.79 3.30
C ASP A 43 6.12 6.65 2.73
N VAL A 44 6.23 6.27 1.46
CA VAL A 44 7.50 6.02 0.77
C VAL A 44 7.43 6.53 -0.66
N ARG A 45 8.56 6.98 -1.20
CA ARG A 45 8.60 7.45 -2.58
C ARG A 45 8.42 6.29 -3.57
N LEU A 46 7.69 6.53 -4.65
CA LEU A 46 7.44 5.55 -5.71
C LEU A 46 8.73 5.09 -6.39
N ASP A 47 9.74 5.95 -6.51
CA ASP A 47 11.06 5.60 -7.07
C ASP A 47 11.86 4.64 -6.18
N GLN A 48 11.42 4.45 -4.93
CA GLN A 48 12.00 3.51 -3.98
C GLN A 48 11.19 2.22 -3.85
N VAL A 49 10.03 2.10 -4.52
CA VAL A 49 9.18 0.92 -4.46
C VAL A 49 9.43 0.03 -5.67
N ASP A 50 9.90 -1.19 -5.42
CA ASP A 50 10.04 -2.23 -6.44
C ASP A 50 8.72 -3.00 -6.63
N GLN A 51 8.10 -3.41 -5.52
CA GLN A 51 6.88 -4.22 -5.57
C GLN A 51 6.01 -4.01 -4.33
N ILE A 52 4.69 -4.05 -4.52
CA ILE A 52 3.71 -4.19 -3.44
C ILE A 52 2.99 -5.52 -3.56
N GLN A 53 2.76 -6.16 -2.42
CA GLN A 53 1.98 -7.39 -2.33
C GLN A 53 0.98 -7.31 -1.17
N ARG A 54 -0.18 -7.93 -1.34
CA ARG A 54 -1.19 -8.09 -0.30
C ARG A 54 -1.27 -9.56 0.13
N ARG A 55 -1.35 -9.78 1.43
CA ARG A 55 -1.59 -11.12 1.98
C ARG A 55 -3.04 -11.52 1.66
N PHE A 56 -3.20 -12.64 0.99
CA PHE A 56 -4.49 -13.27 0.73
C PHE A 56 -4.55 -14.60 1.49
N THR A 57 -5.62 -14.82 2.25
CA THR A 57 -5.87 -16.08 2.94
C THR A 57 -6.78 -16.93 2.05
N GLU A 58 -6.29 -18.09 1.64
CA GLU A 58 -7.05 -19.08 0.89
C GLU A 58 -8.10 -19.76 1.80
N ASN A 59 -9.10 -20.40 1.20
CA ASN A 59 -10.20 -21.04 1.95
C ASN A 59 -9.72 -22.17 2.87
N ASP A 60 -8.53 -22.72 2.64
CA ASP A 60 -7.90 -23.77 3.43
C ASP A 60 -7.08 -23.24 4.63
N GLY A 61 -7.06 -21.92 4.83
CA GLY A 61 -6.31 -21.26 5.90
C GLY A 61 -4.84 -21.00 5.59
N ARG A 62 -4.33 -21.44 4.43
CA ARG A 62 -3.02 -21.04 3.94
C ARG A 62 -3.07 -19.58 3.51
N TRP A 63 -1.91 -18.91 3.51
CA TRP A 63 -1.81 -17.56 2.97
C TRP A 63 -0.74 -17.48 1.88
N VAL A 64 -1.00 -16.60 0.92
CA VAL A 64 -0.10 -16.27 -0.18
C VAL A 64 0.07 -14.76 -0.28
N TRP A 65 1.16 -14.33 -0.90
CA TRP A 65 1.36 -12.92 -1.27
C TRP A 65 0.92 -12.73 -2.71
N LEU A 66 -0.10 -11.91 -2.93
CA LEU A 66 -0.54 -11.50 -4.26
C LEU A 66 0.11 -10.17 -4.61
N THR A 67 0.79 -10.10 -5.75
CA THR A 67 1.34 -8.84 -6.26
C THR A 67 0.19 -7.92 -6.67
N GLU A 68 0.20 -6.71 -6.13
CA GLU A 68 -0.80 -5.69 -6.43
C GLU A 68 -0.26 -4.78 -7.54
N THR A 69 -1.13 -4.40 -8.47
CA THR A 69 -0.81 -3.29 -9.39
C THR A 69 -0.93 -2.00 -8.61
N LEU A 70 0.08 -1.13 -8.73
CA LEU A 70 0.01 0.20 -8.10
C LEU A 70 -1.23 0.93 -8.62
N PRO A 71 -2.11 1.45 -7.74
CA PRO A 71 -3.23 2.23 -8.20
C PRO A 71 -2.72 3.43 -9.00
N ALA A 72 -3.48 3.86 -10.00
CA ALA A 72 -3.19 5.11 -10.69
C ALA A 72 -3.12 6.24 -9.65
N PRO A 73 -2.21 7.23 -9.80
CA PRO A 73 -2.15 8.37 -8.91
C PRO A 73 -3.56 8.90 -8.71
N ALA A 74 -4.01 8.99 -7.46
CA ALA A 74 -5.26 9.65 -7.15
C ALA A 74 -5.04 11.12 -7.50
N GLY A 75 -5.36 11.47 -8.76
CA GLY A 75 -5.24 12.83 -9.26
C GLY A 75 -5.91 13.73 -8.25
N VAL A 76 -5.23 14.81 -7.86
CA VAL A 76 -5.82 15.89 -7.10
C VAL A 76 -7.10 16.23 -7.83
N ARG A 77 -8.26 15.82 -7.31
CA ARG A 77 -9.53 16.33 -7.77
C ARG A 77 -9.43 17.81 -7.46
N ALA A 78 -9.05 18.59 -8.47
CA ALA A 78 -9.29 20.01 -8.48
C ALA A 78 -10.80 20.13 -8.31
N TRP A 79 -11.21 20.53 -7.11
CA TRP A 79 -12.52 21.11 -6.93
C TRP A 79 -12.53 22.34 -7.84
N ASN A 80 -13.32 22.28 -8.90
CA ASN A 80 -13.68 23.42 -9.73
C ASN A 80 -15.07 23.86 -9.31
#